data_AF-A0A7C4IJI1-F1
#
_entry.id   AF-A0A7C4IJI1-F1
#
_cell.length_a   1.000
_cell.length_b   1.000
_cell.length_c   1.000
_cell.angle_alpha   90.00
_cell.angle_beta   90.00
_cell.angle_gamma   90.00
#
_symmetry.space_group_name_H-M   'P 1'
#
loop_
_entity.id
_entity.type
_entity.pdbx_description
1 polymer ?
#
loop_
_entity_poly.entity_id
_entity_poly.type
_entity_poly.pdbx_seq_one_letter_code
_entity_poly.pdbx_strand_id
1 'polypeptide(L)'
;MVRPPGQVWSRRPAGLDGSHWTPRTIPWNPAHHRSPDGCAPCGLDWTWEMAVHKRKGFTLLEMLIVVGVILLLVGLLLVGLGVLAASSKARATRQTLENLSAMLTEYGTARTLKEFEGGPVAAPGSVQEGAPGRYGPAVRDTVEAYARMVQIPPVRQAMERLPTDQLMSVQEAEKSGLRTDVRAVLDAWSNPIICVPTGGLSGVNVAGTPRLITSSGEATSRMNRPFFASAGPDGDFAKGDDNLYSFEN
;
A
#
# COMPACT_ATOMS: atom_id res chain seq x y z
N MET A 1 34.35 -38.38 23.93
CA MET A 1 35.20 -38.10 22.75
C MET A 1 34.83 -36.70 22.27
N VAL A 2 35.70 -35.72 22.51
CA VAL A 2 35.46 -34.28 22.35
C VAL A 2 35.98 -33.83 20.98
N ARG A 3 35.21 -33.03 20.23
CA ARG A 3 35.64 -32.41 18.95
C ARG A 3 35.86 -30.88 19.13
N PRO A 4 36.90 -30.30 18.49
CA PRO A 4 37.27 -28.90 18.66
C PRO A 4 36.49 -27.95 17.73
N PRO A 5 36.42 -26.63 18.06
CA PRO A 5 35.80 -25.61 17.23
C PRO A 5 36.81 -24.90 16.31
N GLY A 6 36.33 -24.48 15.14
CA GLY A 6 36.99 -23.49 14.29
C GLY A 6 37.37 -23.99 12.90
N GLN A 7 36.49 -23.77 11.92
CA GLN A 7 36.88 -23.31 10.58
C GLN A 7 35.74 -22.51 9.93
N VAL A 8 36.06 -21.26 9.64
CA VAL A 8 35.25 -20.25 8.96
C VAL A 8 35.46 -20.43 7.45
N TRP A 9 34.38 -20.63 6.70
CA TRP A 9 34.43 -20.62 5.24
C TRP A 9 34.39 -19.18 4.72
N SER A 10 35.55 -18.61 4.42
CA SER A 10 35.64 -17.33 3.68
C SER A 10 35.45 -17.57 2.19
N ARG A 11 34.28 -17.22 1.64
CA ARG A 11 34.11 -17.05 0.19
C ARG A 11 34.66 -15.68 -0.21
N ARG A 12 35.73 -15.68 -1.01
CA ARG A 12 36.22 -14.48 -1.71
C ARG A 12 35.25 -14.10 -2.83
N PRO A 13 34.81 -12.84 -2.97
CA PRO A 13 34.34 -12.33 -4.24
C PRO A 13 35.55 -11.98 -5.14
N ALA A 14 35.57 -12.56 -6.34
CA ALA A 14 36.10 -11.88 -7.53
C ALA A 14 35.27 -10.60 -7.70
N GLY A 15 35.78 -9.40 -7.87
CA GLY A 15 36.93 -9.00 -8.65
C GLY A 15 36.41 -7.91 -9.59
N LEU A 16 37.09 -6.75 -9.60
CA LEU A 16 36.98 -5.65 -10.56
C LEU A 16 35.71 -4.78 -10.38
N ASP A 17 35.74 -3.46 -10.38
CA ASP A 17 36.80 -2.46 -10.51
C ASP A 17 36.27 -1.09 -10.01
N GLY A 18 37.13 -0.34 -9.32
CA GLY A 18 36.83 1.04 -8.93
C GLY A 18 37.02 1.98 -10.12
N SER A 19 35.97 2.18 -10.92
CA SER A 19 35.92 3.25 -11.92
C SER A 19 35.24 4.51 -11.32
N HIS A 20 36.10 5.27 -10.64
CA HIS A 20 36.09 6.72 -10.59
C HIS A 20 35.35 7.37 -11.79
N TRP A 21 34.18 7.97 -11.53
CA TRP A 21 33.55 8.90 -12.47
C TRP A 21 34.36 10.21 -12.48
N THR A 22 35.34 10.31 -13.37
CA THR A 22 35.96 11.60 -13.71
C THR A 22 35.23 12.20 -14.91
N PRO A 23 34.83 13.49 -14.88
CA PRO A 23 34.26 14.15 -16.04
C PRO A 23 35.29 14.15 -17.19
N ARG A 24 34.91 13.63 -18.36
CA ARG A 24 35.73 13.71 -19.57
C ARG A 24 35.92 15.18 -19.95
N THR A 25 37.06 15.76 -19.61
CA THR A 25 37.57 16.95 -20.28
C THR A 25 38.03 16.54 -21.67
N ILE A 26 37.35 17.04 -22.69
CA ILE A 26 37.79 16.90 -24.09
C ILE A 26 39.12 17.66 -24.21
N PRO A 27 40.23 17.01 -24.61
CA PRO A 27 41.46 17.73 -24.87
C PRO A 27 41.28 18.59 -26.12
N TRP A 28 41.46 19.89 -25.94
CA TRP A 28 41.56 20.86 -27.03
C TRP A 28 42.83 20.54 -27.82
N ASN A 29 42.71 20.23 -29.11
CA ASN A 29 43.84 19.94 -30.00
C ASN A 29 44.15 21.19 -30.86
N PRO A 30 45.23 21.95 -30.57
CA PRO A 30 45.61 23.13 -31.33
C PRO A 30 46.64 22.75 -32.39
N ALA A 31 46.26 21.97 -33.41
CA ALA A 31 47.21 21.61 -34.46
C ALA A 31 46.54 21.26 -35.79
N HIS A 32 45.99 22.26 -36.49
CA HIS A 32 45.95 22.25 -37.95
C HIS A 32 45.98 23.69 -38.50
N HIS A 33 47.14 24.33 -38.35
CA HIS A 33 47.59 25.37 -39.27
C HIS A 33 48.13 24.67 -40.53
N ARG A 34 47.46 24.85 -41.67
CA ARG A 34 48.09 24.73 -42.98
C ARG A 34 47.34 25.62 -43.97
N SER A 35 47.87 26.80 -44.21
CA SER A 35 47.58 27.60 -45.40
C SER A 35 48.08 26.87 -46.65
N PRO A 36 47.43 27.10 -47.79
CA PRO A 36 48.16 27.26 -49.04
C PRO A 36 47.93 28.66 -49.59
N ASP A 37 49.04 29.34 -49.83
CA ASP A 37 49.11 30.54 -50.66
C ASP A 37 48.54 30.24 -52.04
N GLY A 38 47.57 31.05 -52.46
CA GLY A 38 46.94 30.96 -53.77
C GLY A 38 46.29 32.29 -54.10
N CYS A 39 46.92 33.01 -55.03
CA CYS A 39 46.64 34.36 -55.50
C CYS A 39 45.16 34.75 -55.63
N ALA A 40 44.90 36.02 -55.32
CA ALA A 40 43.66 36.73 -55.59
C ALA A 40 43.16 36.52 -57.04
N PRO A 41 41.83 36.60 -57.21
CA PRO A 41 41.34 37.72 -58.01
C PRO A 41 40.60 38.72 -57.11
N CYS A 42 41.07 39.95 -57.24
CA CYS A 42 40.31 41.17 -56.99
C CYS A 42 38.84 41.03 -57.41
N GLY A 43 37.94 41.42 -56.51
CA GLY A 43 36.54 41.68 -56.82
C GLY A 43 35.61 40.52 -56.52
N LEU A 44 35.11 40.50 -55.28
CA LEU A 44 33.70 40.27 -54.96
C LEU A 44 33.53 40.56 -53.47
N ASP A 45 32.74 41.58 -53.19
CA ASP A 45 32.19 41.93 -51.88
C ASP A 45 31.65 40.67 -51.19
N TRP A 46 32.39 40.15 -50.22
CA TRP A 46 31.84 39.26 -49.20
C TRP A 46 31.58 40.12 -47.97
N THR A 47 30.65 41.06 -48.10
CA THR A 47 29.90 41.49 -46.92
C THR A 47 29.22 40.23 -46.41
N TRP A 48 29.77 39.65 -45.34
CA TRP A 48 29.02 38.81 -44.42
C TRP A 48 27.85 39.68 -43.92
N GLU A 49 26.79 39.73 -44.71
CA GLU A 49 25.45 39.85 -44.20
C GLU A 49 25.39 38.82 -43.08
N MET A 50 25.42 39.32 -41.85
CA MET A 50 24.83 38.61 -40.75
C MET A 50 23.39 38.38 -41.20
N ALA A 51 23.15 37.23 -41.81
CA ALA A 51 21.82 36.73 -42.04
C ALA A 51 21.27 36.47 -40.63
N VAL A 52 20.79 37.55 -40.03
CA VAL A 52 20.00 37.57 -38.81
C VAL A 52 18.87 36.63 -39.14
N HIS A 53 19.00 35.38 -38.70
CA HIS A 53 17.91 34.43 -38.79
C HIS A 53 16.75 35.10 -38.08
N LYS A 54 15.75 35.55 -38.86
CA LYS A 54 14.51 36.05 -38.32
C LYS A 54 14.00 34.96 -37.39
N ARG A 55 14.18 35.16 -36.08
CA ARG A 55 13.61 34.27 -35.09
C ARG A 55 12.12 34.40 -35.30
N LYS A 56 11.51 33.34 -35.86
CA LYS A 56 10.06 33.25 -35.94
C LYS A 56 9.59 33.22 -34.48
N GLY A 57 9.02 34.32 -34.04
CA GLY A 57 8.45 34.40 -32.70
C GLY A 57 7.27 33.44 -32.61
N PHE A 58 7.11 32.82 -31.45
CA PHE A 58 5.93 32.00 -31.15
C PHE A 58 4.68 32.87 -31.26
N THR A 59 3.68 32.38 -31.98
CA THR A 59 2.41 33.08 -32.07
C THR A 59 1.65 32.94 -30.75
N LEU A 60 0.81 33.93 -30.42
CA LEU A 60 -0.08 33.84 -29.24
C LEU A 60 -0.99 32.60 -29.31
N LEU A 61 -1.35 32.18 -30.53
CA LEU A 61 -2.16 30.98 -30.78
C LEU A 61 -1.42 29.70 -30.41
N GLU A 62 -0.14 29.56 -30.76
CA GLU A 62 0.66 28.39 -30.40
C GLU A 62 0.80 28.25 -28.88
N MET A 63 1.04 29.36 -28.17
CA MET A 63 1.07 29.33 -26.70
C MET A 63 -0.28 28.95 -26.10
N LEU A 64 -1.39 29.39 -26.70
CA LEU A 64 -2.73 29.03 -26.24
C LEU A 64 -3.01 27.52 -26.44
N ILE A 65 -2.67 26.97 -27.60
CA ILE A 65 -2.84 25.54 -27.88
C ILE A 65 -1.97 24.71 -26.92
N VAL A 66 -0.72 25.11 -26.70
CA VAL A 66 0.20 24.39 -25.79
C VAL A 66 -0.36 24.36 -24.38
N VAL A 67 -0.80 25.51 -23.85
CA VAL A 67 -1.39 25.55 -22.51
C VAL A 67 -2.70 24.73 -22.47
N GLY A 68 -3.53 24.78 -23.51
CA GLY A 68 -4.74 23.96 -23.61
C GLY A 68 -4.45 22.45 -23.57
N VAL A 69 -3.44 21.99 -24.32
CA VAL A 69 -3.01 20.58 -24.30
C VAL A 69 -2.42 20.21 -22.95
N ILE A 70 -1.60 21.06 -22.33
CA ILE A 70 -1.05 20.79 -20.99
C ILE A 70 -2.17 20.63 -19.96
N LEU A 71 -3.17 21.52 -19.94
CA LEU A 71 -4.30 21.41 -19.01
C LEU A 71 -5.12 20.13 -19.25
N LEU A 72 -5.32 19.74 -20.51
CA LEU A 72 -5.97 18.48 -20.86
C LEU A 72 -5.19 17.27 -20.33
N LEU A 73 -3.87 17.25 -20.53
CA LEU A 73 -3.01 16.16 -20.06
C LEU A 73 -2.97 16.07 -18.53
N VAL A 74 -2.89 17.21 -17.84
CA VAL A 74 -2.96 17.25 -16.37
C VAL A 74 -4.30 16.72 -15.88
N GLY A 75 -5.42 17.10 -16.52
CA GLY A 75 -6.74 16.59 -16.16
C GLY A 75 -6.84 15.06 -16.27
N LEU A 76 -6.36 14.49 -17.38
CA LEU A 76 -6.32 13.03 -17.57
C LEU A 76 -5.42 12.33 -16.54
N LEU A 77 -4.27 12.93 -16.23
CA LEU A 77 -3.32 12.39 -15.25
C LEU A 77 -3.95 12.29 -13.86
N LEU A 78 -4.66 13.34 -13.41
CA LEU A 78 -5.29 13.36 -12.08
C LEU A 78 -6.35 12.26 -11.95
N VAL A 79 -7.18 12.05 -12.98
CA VAL A 79 -8.17 10.95 -13.00
C VAL A 79 -7.48 9.58 -12.92
N GLY A 80 -6.40 9.39 -13.68
CA GLY A 80 -5.62 8.14 -13.66
C GLY A 80 -5.01 7.82 -12.29
N LEU A 81 -4.46 8.83 -11.60
CA LEU A 81 -3.87 8.65 -10.27
C LEU A 81 -4.90 8.23 -9.21
N GLY A 82 -6.13 8.75 -9.26
CA GLY A 82 -7.19 8.41 -8.29
C GLY A 82 -7.58 6.93 -8.34
N VAL A 83 -7.82 6.39 -9.54
CA VAL A 83 -8.21 4.97 -9.74
C VAL A 83 -7.07 4.02 -9.35
N LEU A 84 -5.83 4.37 -9.71
CA LEU A 84 -4.65 3.60 -9.33
C LEU A 84 -4.44 3.60 -7.81
N ALA A 85 -4.65 4.74 -7.14
CA ALA A 85 -4.55 4.82 -5.69
C ALA A 85 -5.60 3.91 -5.01
N ALA A 86 -6.87 3.97 -5.41
CA ALA A 86 -7.93 3.14 -4.83
C ALA A 86 -7.68 1.63 -5.00
N SER A 87 -7.28 1.21 -6.20
CA SER A 87 -6.94 -0.21 -6.47
C SER A 87 -5.69 -0.67 -5.71
N SER A 88 -4.67 0.18 -5.57
CA SER A 88 -3.48 -0.13 -4.76
C SER A 88 -3.83 -0.33 -3.28
N LYS A 89 -4.72 0.50 -2.73
CA LYS A 89 -5.20 0.39 -1.35
C LYS A 89 -5.99 -0.89 -1.12
N ALA A 90 -6.91 -1.23 -2.02
CA ALA A 90 -7.65 -2.49 -1.94
C ALA A 90 -6.73 -3.72 -1.94
N ARG A 91 -5.70 -3.71 -2.78
CA ARG A 91 -4.69 -4.77 -2.80
C ARG A 91 -3.88 -4.84 -1.51
N ALA A 92 -3.45 -3.69 -0.98
CA ALA A 92 -2.73 -3.63 0.29
C ALA A 92 -3.59 -4.16 1.44
N THR A 93 -4.87 -3.77 1.50
CA THR A 93 -5.82 -4.28 2.50
C THR A 93 -6.02 -5.79 2.39
N ARG A 94 -6.14 -6.34 1.18
CA ARG A 94 -6.22 -7.81 0.97
C ARG A 94 -4.99 -8.54 1.50
N GLN A 95 -3.80 -7.99 1.26
CA GLN A 95 -2.56 -8.55 1.80
C GLN A 95 -2.54 -8.52 3.34
N THR A 96 -3.05 -7.45 3.95
CA THR A 96 -3.22 -7.38 5.41
C THR A 96 -4.21 -8.44 5.90
N LEU A 97 -5.35 -8.61 5.21
CA LEU A 97 -6.35 -9.63 5.55
C LEU A 97 -5.81 -11.06 5.41
N GLU A 98 -4.97 -11.34 4.41
CA GLU A 98 -4.26 -12.63 4.25
C GLU A 98 -3.28 -12.89 5.39
N ASN A 99 -2.52 -11.86 5.79
CA ASN A 99 -1.62 -11.98 6.94
C ASN A 99 -2.41 -12.28 8.23
N LEU A 100 -3.53 -11.59 8.43
CA LEU A 100 -4.41 -11.81 9.58
C LEU A 100 -5.08 -13.20 9.55
N SER A 101 -5.53 -13.67 8.39
CA SER A 101 -6.13 -15.02 8.25
C SER A 101 -5.11 -16.13 8.48
N ALA A 102 -3.85 -15.93 8.06
CA ALA A 102 -2.75 -16.83 8.38
C ALA A 102 -2.47 -16.85 9.90
N MET A 103 -2.47 -15.70 10.57
CA MET A 103 -2.33 -15.63 12.03
C MET A 103 -3.48 -16.33 12.77
N LEU A 104 -4.72 -16.22 12.27
CA LEU A 104 -5.87 -16.91 12.85
C LEU A 104 -5.80 -18.42 12.63
N THR A 105 -5.29 -18.85 11.49
CA THR A 105 -5.01 -20.27 11.21
C THR A 105 -3.95 -20.80 12.16
N GLU A 106 -2.86 -20.08 12.37
CA GLU A 106 -1.80 -20.43 13.32
C GLU A 106 -2.29 -20.42 14.77
N TYR A 107 -3.21 -19.52 15.12
CA TYR A 107 -3.88 -19.59 16.42
C TYR A 107 -4.70 -20.87 16.56
N GLY A 108 -5.44 -21.25 15.50
CA GLY A 108 -6.27 -22.46 15.45
C GLY A 108 -5.49 -23.79 15.46
N THR A 109 -4.22 -23.78 15.05
CA THR A 109 -3.34 -24.95 15.17
C THR A 109 -2.78 -25.08 16.60
N ALA A 110 -2.46 -23.95 17.24
CA ALA A 110 -1.91 -23.92 18.59
C ALA A 110 -2.99 -24.04 19.69
N ARG A 111 -4.22 -23.58 19.44
CA ARG A 111 -5.35 -23.55 20.37
C ARG A 111 -6.67 -23.78 19.66
N THR A 112 -7.71 -24.14 20.42
CA THR A 112 -9.06 -24.26 19.86
C THR A 112 -9.66 -22.87 19.58
N LEU A 113 -10.32 -22.73 18.42
CA LEU A 113 -11.03 -21.51 18.01
C LEU A 113 -12.32 -21.22 18.81
N LYS A 114 -12.57 -21.91 19.93
CA LYS A 114 -13.76 -21.71 20.79
C LYS A 114 -13.91 -20.26 21.27
N GLU A 115 -12.81 -19.55 21.44
CA GLU A 115 -12.83 -18.14 21.85
C GLU A 115 -13.33 -17.20 20.74
N PHE A 116 -13.38 -17.69 19.50
CA PHE A 116 -13.92 -17.01 18.32
C PHE A 116 -15.27 -17.58 17.88
N GLU A 117 -15.79 -18.58 18.61
CA GLU A 117 -17.16 -19.05 18.46
C GLU A 117 -18.09 -18.06 19.16
N GLY A 118 -19.06 -17.54 18.42
CA GLY A 118 -19.96 -16.51 18.94
C GLY A 118 -21.16 -16.32 18.03
N GLY A 119 -22.18 -15.64 18.55
CA GLY A 119 -23.32 -15.22 17.76
C GLY A 119 -22.94 -14.15 16.72
N PRO A 120 -23.87 -13.83 15.80
CA PRO A 120 -23.67 -12.74 14.84
C PRO A 120 -23.31 -11.44 15.54
N VAL A 121 -22.29 -10.75 15.03
CA VAL A 121 -21.95 -9.38 15.43
C VAL A 121 -22.68 -8.41 14.51
N ALA A 122 -23.30 -7.38 15.06
CA ALA A 122 -23.91 -6.32 14.25
C ALA A 122 -22.83 -5.46 13.59
N ALA A 123 -23.00 -5.14 12.31
CA ALA A 123 -22.13 -4.20 11.61
C ALA A 123 -22.06 -2.88 12.38
N PRO A 124 -20.86 -2.37 12.72
CA PRO A 124 -20.72 -1.16 13.54
C PRO A 124 -21.10 0.14 12.81
N GLY A 125 -21.56 0.06 11.55
CA GLY A 125 -21.76 1.20 10.68
C GLY A 125 -20.43 1.84 10.27
N SER A 126 -20.41 3.16 10.17
CA SER A 126 -19.19 3.93 9.88
C SER A 126 -18.15 3.83 11.01
N VAL A 127 -16.92 3.49 10.63
CA VAL A 127 -15.72 3.41 11.46
C VAL A 127 -14.66 4.44 11.07
N GLN A 128 -15.05 5.43 10.26
CA GLN A 128 -14.20 6.57 9.88
C GLN A 128 -13.79 7.39 11.10
N GLU A 129 -12.78 8.25 10.94
CA GLU A 129 -12.33 9.12 12.03
C GLU A 129 -13.47 10.00 12.54
N GLY A 130 -13.67 10.01 13.87
CA GLY A 130 -14.80 10.70 14.52
C GLY A 130 -16.13 9.96 14.49
N ALA A 131 -16.26 8.84 13.78
CA ALA A 131 -17.49 8.06 13.76
C ALA A 131 -17.65 7.21 15.04
N PRO A 132 -18.88 7.02 15.56
CA PRO A 132 -19.11 6.27 16.78
C PRO A 132 -18.72 4.78 16.65
N GLY A 133 -18.86 4.20 15.46
CA GLY A 133 -18.52 2.80 15.21
C GLY A 133 -17.02 2.51 15.37
N ARG A 134 -16.15 3.52 15.17
CA ARG A 134 -14.68 3.36 15.23
C ARG A 134 -14.17 2.88 16.58
N TYR A 135 -14.86 3.23 17.67
CA TYR A 135 -14.53 2.79 19.03
C TYR A 135 -15.66 1.95 19.64
N GLY A 136 -16.54 1.42 18.79
CA GLY A 136 -17.67 0.61 19.19
C GLY A 136 -17.28 -0.80 19.67
N PRO A 137 -18.25 -1.59 20.15
CA PRO A 137 -18.00 -2.92 20.68
C PRO A 137 -17.26 -3.85 19.71
N ALA A 138 -17.60 -3.83 18.41
CA ALA A 138 -16.97 -4.70 17.41
C ALA A 138 -15.45 -4.48 17.31
N VAL A 139 -14.99 -3.23 17.34
CA VAL A 139 -13.55 -2.90 17.29
C VAL A 139 -12.86 -3.27 18.60
N ARG A 140 -13.52 -3.07 19.76
CA ARG A 140 -12.97 -3.45 21.07
C ARG A 140 -12.85 -4.96 21.21
N ASP A 141 -13.90 -5.70 20.84
CA ASP A 141 -13.90 -7.17 20.83
C ASP A 141 -12.82 -7.71 19.87
N THR A 142 -12.54 -6.98 18.78
CA THR A 142 -11.42 -7.31 17.86
C THR A 142 -10.05 -7.12 18.52
N VAL A 143 -9.84 -6.04 19.26
CA VAL A 143 -8.58 -5.85 20.00
C VAL A 143 -8.39 -6.93 21.06
N GLU A 144 -9.47 -7.36 21.71
CA GLU A 144 -9.43 -8.51 22.61
C GLU A 144 -9.06 -9.81 21.87
N ALA A 145 -9.64 -10.05 20.70
CA ALA A 145 -9.26 -11.17 19.83
C ALA A 145 -7.76 -11.13 19.48
N TYR A 146 -7.20 -9.97 19.12
CA TYR A 146 -5.77 -9.82 18.89
C TYR A 146 -4.94 -10.09 20.15
N ALA A 147 -5.40 -9.64 21.32
CA ALA A 147 -4.72 -9.89 22.59
C ALA A 147 -4.67 -11.38 22.96
N ARG A 148 -5.69 -12.16 22.57
CA ARG A 148 -5.68 -13.63 22.67
C ARG A 148 -4.71 -14.25 21.67
N MET A 149 -4.73 -13.79 20.42
CA MET A 149 -3.87 -14.28 19.34
C MET A 149 -2.38 -14.10 19.64
N VAL A 150 -1.99 -12.93 20.16
CA VAL A 150 -0.60 -12.57 20.51
C VAL A 150 -0.03 -13.42 21.66
N GLN A 151 -0.83 -14.24 22.34
CA GLN A 151 -0.30 -15.24 23.28
C GLN A 151 0.54 -16.31 22.57
N ILE A 152 0.29 -16.54 21.28
CA ILE A 152 1.02 -17.51 20.45
C ILE A 152 2.28 -16.83 19.86
N PRO A 153 3.51 -17.35 20.10
CA PRO A 153 4.74 -16.65 19.72
C PRO A 153 4.87 -16.34 18.22
N PRO A 154 4.55 -17.26 17.28
CA PRO A 154 4.52 -16.94 15.86
C PRO A 154 3.60 -15.76 15.50
N VAL A 155 2.41 -15.70 16.10
CA VAL A 155 1.44 -14.63 15.85
C VAL A 155 1.90 -13.30 16.45
N ARG A 156 2.49 -13.32 17.65
CA ARG A 156 3.12 -12.13 18.25
C ARG A 156 4.19 -11.55 17.35
N GLN A 157 5.10 -12.38 16.86
CA GLN A 157 6.17 -11.93 15.95
C GLN A 157 5.61 -11.34 14.66
N ALA A 158 4.49 -11.87 14.16
CA ALA A 158 3.83 -11.32 12.99
C ALA A 158 3.19 -9.95 13.27
N MET A 159 2.55 -9.78 14.43
CA MET A 159 1.97 -8.50 14.86
C MET A 159 3.02 -7.42 15.13
N GLU A 160 4.17 -7.78 15.72
CA GLU A 160 5.28 -6.85 15.98
C GLU A 160 5.93 -6.30 14.69
N ARG A 161 5.75 -6.99 13.56
CA ARG A 161 6.25 -6.56 12.25
C ARG A 161 5.31 -5.59 11.53
N LEU A 162 4.10 -5.38 12.05
CA LEU A 162 3.16 -4.46 11.42
C LEU A 162 3.68 -3.02 11.52
N PRO A 163 3.57 -2.23 10.44
CA PRO A 163 3.91 -0.82 10.47
C PRO A 163 3.10 -0.08 11.54
N THR A 164 3.74 0.81 12.30
CA THR A 164 3.08 1.50 13.42
C THR A 164 1.96 2.44 12.97
N ASP A 165 2.04 2.95 11.74
CA ASP A 165 0.99 3.74 11.06
C ASP A 165 -0.27 2.93 10.76
N GLN A 166 -0.18 1.59 10.72
CA GLN A 166 -1.33 0.70 10.58
C GLN A 166 -1.93 0.28 11.92
N LEU A 167 -1.55 0.91 13.03
CA LEU A 167 -1.99 0.52 14.37
C LEU A 167 -2.71 1.68 15.07
N MET A 168 -3.97 1.44 15.45
CA MET A 168 -4.78 2.37 16.22
C MET A 168 -4.90 1.93 17.67
N SER A 169 -4.62 2.84 18.60
CA SER A 169 -4.92 2.63 20.02
C SER A 169 -6.43 2.67 20.25
N VAL A 170 -6.96 1.66 20.93
CA VAL A 170 -8.35 1.61 21.37
C VAL A 170 -8.31 1.63 22.90
N GLN A 171 -9.06 2.53 23.52
CA GLN A 171 -9.22 2.52 24.98
C GLN A 171 -9.89 1.22 25.41
N GLU A 172 -9.36 0.67 26.50
CA GLU A 172 -9.40 -0.74 26.93
C GLU A 172 -10.64 -1.56 26.51
N ALA A 173 -10.38 -2.78 26.03
CA ALA A 173 -11.38 -3.84 26.00
C ALA A 173 -11.63 -4.31 27.45
N GLU A 174 -12.64 -3.75 28.11
CA GLU A 174 -12.96 -3.99 29.54
C GLU A 174 -13.22 -5.47 29.91
N LYS A 175 -13.41 -6.37 28.94
CA LYS A 175 -13.96 -7.72 29.19
C LYS A 175 -12.95 -8.79 29.66
N SER A 176 -11.64 -8.62 29.48
CA SER A 176 -10.73 -9.79 29.59
C SER A 176 -9.54 -9.70 30.55
N GLY A 177 -9.26 -8.56 31.19
CA GLY A 177 -8.05 -8.42 32.02
C GLY A 177 -6.75 -8.77 31.28
N LEU A 178 -6.82 -8.82 29.95
CA LEU A 178 -5.75 -9.20 29.04
C LEU A 178 -4.96 -7.95 28.65
N ARG A 179 -3.70 -8.16 28.26
CA ARG A 179 -2.72 -7.13 27.94
C ARG A 179 -3.32 -5.97 27.12
N THR A 180 -3.23 -4.76 27.68
CA THR A 180 -3.82 -3.51 27.16
C THR A 180 -2.96 -2.82 26.09
N ASP A 181 -1.86 -3.45 25.65
CA ASP A 181 -0.92 -2.90 24.68
C ASP A 181 -1.24 -3.28 23.22
N VAL A 182 -2.26 -4.10 23.01
CA VAL A 182 -2.65 -4.55 21.67
C VAL A 182 -3.51 -3.49 20.98
N ARG A 183 -3.15 -3.21 19.72
CA ARG A 183 -3.74 -2.14 18.92
C ARG A 183 -4.61 -2.72 17.82
N ALA A 184 -5.64 -1.99 17.41
CA ALA A 184 -6.45 -2.36 16.25
C ALA A 184 -5.63 -2.16 14.97
N VAL A 185 -5.66 -3.15 14.08
CA VAL A 185 -5.01 -3.07 12.77
C VAL A 185 -5.91 -2.25 11.84
N LEU A 186 -5.30 -1.30 11.13
CA LEU A 186 -5.97 -0.45 10.16
C LEU A 186 -5.77 -0.99 8.75
N ASP A 187 -6.77 -0.73 7.91
CA ASP A 187 -6.66 -0.93 6.47
C ASP A 187 -5.97 0.25 5.76
N ALA A 188 -5.82 0.16 4.45
CA ALA A 188 -5.17 1.20 3.64
C ALA A 188 -5.97 2.53 3.55
N TRP A 189 -7.20 2.57 4.06
CA TRP A 189 -8.03 3.76 4.22
C TRP A 189 -8.07 4.29 5.64
N SER A 190 -7.25 3.74 6.55
CA SER A 190 -7.19 4.11 7.97
C SER A 190 -8.46 3.79 8.76
N ASN A 191 -9.23 2.81 8.28
CA ASN A 191 -10.38 2.25 8.97
C ASN A 191 -9.96 0.98 9.73
N PRO A 192 -10.46 0.73 10.94
CA PRO A 192 -10.12 -0.48 11.69
C PRO A 192 -10.68 -1.73 11.01
N ILE A 193 -9.83 -2.74 10.87
CA ILE A 193 -10.24 -4.11 10.50
C ILE A 193 -10.87 -4.76 11.72
N ILE A 194 -12.02 -5.42 11.54
CA ILE A 194 -12.72 -6.13 12.61
C ILE A 194 -12.56 -7.65 12.48
N CYS A 195 -12.50 -8.33 13.62
CA CYS A 195 -12.62 -9.78 13.73
C CYS A 195 -14.10 -10.14 13.87
N VAL A 196 -14.59 -10.98 12.96
CA VAL A 196 -15.96 -11.47 12.93
C VAL A 196 -15.97 -12.92 13.43
N PRO A 197 -16.78 -13.27 14.45
CA PRO A 197 -16.86 -14.64 14.95
C PRO A 197 -17.59 -15.56 13.96
N THR A 198 -17.66 -16.84 14.28
CA THR A 198 -18.34 -17.86 13.45
C THR A 198 -19.81 -17.55 13.15
N GLY A 199 -20.49 -16.80 14.02
CA GLY A 199 -21.86 -16.35 13.80
C GLY A 199 -22.03 -15.34 12.67
N GLY A 200 -20.95 -14.71 12.21
CA GLY A 200 -20.97 -13.79 11.07
C GLY A 200 -21.24 -12.32 11.40
N LEU A 201 -21.29 -11.49 10.36
CA LEU A 201 -21.54 -10.06 10.40
C LEU A 201 -22.96 -9.77 9.92
N SER A 202 -23.81 -9.30 10.82
CA SER A 202 -25.23 -9.02 10.53
C SER A 202 -25.48 -7.54 10.23
N GLY A 203 -26.56 -7.25 9.51
CA GLY A 203 -26.95 -5.87 9.18
C GLY A 203 -26.15 -5.25 8.04
N VAL A 204 -25.48 -6.06 7.22
CA VAL A 204 -24.78 -5.61 6.02
C VAL A 204 -25.79 -5.52 4.87
N ASN A 205 -25.98 -4.32 4.30
CA ASN A 205 -26.89 -4.16 3.18
C ASN A 205 -26.26 -4.70 1.90
N VAL A 206 -26.88 -5.70 1.29
CA VAL A 206 -26.45 -6.23 0.00
C VAL A 206 -27.61 -6.07 -0.97
N ALA A 207 -27.43 -5.23 -2.00
CA ALA A 207 -28.49 -4.85 -2.94
C ALA A 207 -29.76 -4.33 -2.24
N GLY A 208 -29.60 -3.50 -1.20
CA GLY A 208 -30.71 -2.90 -0.44
C GLY A 208 -31.42 -3.83 0.55
N THR A 209 -30.92 -5.06 0.76
CA THR A 209 -31.45 -5.99 1.76
C THR A 209 -30.42 -6.26 2.84
N PRO A 210 -30.72 -6.09 4.13
CA PRO A 210 -29.84 -6.50 5.22
C PRO A 210 -29.58 -8.00 5.17
N ARG A 211 -28.31 -8.40 5.15
CA ARG A 211 -27.86 -9.79 5.12
C ARG A 211 -26.93 -10.09 6.28
N LEU A 212 -26.87 -11.39 6.59
CA LEU A 212 -25.85 -11.97 7.44
C LEU A 212 -24.71 -12.47 6.55
N ILE A 213 -23.52 -11.95 6.76
CA ILE A 213 -22.30 -12.38 6.07
C ILE A 213 -21.60 -13.42 6.94
N THR A 214 -21.39 -14.61 6.40
CA THR A 214 -20.65 -15.70 7.05
C THR A 214 -19.58 -16.20 6.09
N SER A 215 -18.54 -16.86 6.61
CA SER A 215 -17.45 -17.38 5.77
C SER A 215 -17.90 -18.46 4.79
N SER A 216 -19.02 -19.15 5.03
CA SER A 216 -19.57 -20.17 4.13
C SER A 216 -20.70 -19.66 3.23
N GLY A 217 -21.21 -18.44 3.48
CA GLY A 217 -22.43 -17.93 2.87
C GLY A 217 -23.74 -18.49 3.47
N GLU A 218 -23.64 -19.43 4.42
CA GLU A 218 -24.80 -20.07 5.07
C GLU A 218 -24.86 -19.75 6.57
N ALA A 219 -25.98 -19.16 7.00
CA ALA A 219 -26.19 -18.67 8.37
C ALA A 219 -26.02 -19.75 9.47
N THR A 220 -26.42 -20.98 9.19
CA THR A 220 -26.46 -22.09 10.17
C THR A 220 -25.38 -23.14 9.92
N SER A 221 -24.44 -22.88 9.01
CA SER A 221 -23.43 -23.86 8.64
C SER A 221 -22.47 -24.12 9.79
N ARG A 222 -22.24 -25.41 10.08
CA ARG A 222 -21.20 -25.85 11.02
C ARG A 222 -19.79 -25.59 10.51
N MET A 223 -19.65 -25.23 9.23
CA MET A 223 -18.38 -24.92 8.58
C MET A 223 -18.01 -23.44 8.70
N ASN A 224 -18.85 -22.62 9.34
CA ASN A 224 -18.53 -21.22 9.56
C ASN A 224 -17.26 -21.08 10.41
N ARG A 225 -16.35 -20.27 9.93
CA ARG A 225 -15.06 -19.95 10.55
C ARG A 225 -15.04 -18.47 10.89
N PRO A 226 -14.33 -18.07 11.95
CA PRO A 226 -14.05 -16.67 12.16
C PRO A 226 -13.25 -16.10 10.98
N PHE A 227 -13.46 -14.83 10.68
CA PHE A 227 -12.81 -14.14 9.57
C PHE A 227 -12.58 -12.66 9.91
N PHE A 228 -11.74 -11.99 9.13
CA PHE A 228 -11.53 -10.55 9.26
C PHE A 228 -12.28 -9.80 8.17
N ALA A 229 -12.78 -8.62 8.51
CA ALA A 229 -13.50 -7.75 7.60
C ALA A 229 -12.94 -6.33 7.63
N SER A 230 -12.82 -5.73 6.44
CA SER A 230 -12.50 -4.32 6.23
C SER A 230 -13.73 -3.59 5.72
N ALA A 231 -13.94 -2.36 6.18
CA ALA A 231 -15.04 -1.50 5.73
C ALA A 231 -14.75 -0.74 4.42
N GLY A 232 -13.62 -1.01 3.77
CA GLY A 232 -13.30 -0.42 2.48
C GLY A 232 -13.11 1.11 2.47
N PRO A 233 -13.13 1.72 1.27
CA PRO A 233 -13.05 3.16 1.05
C PRO A 233 -14.07 4.00 1.82
N ASP A 234 -15.32 3.56 1.92
CA ASP A 234 -16.39 4.33 2.54
C ASP A 234 -16.38 4.23 4.07
N GLY A 235 -15.67 3.22 4.61
CA GLY A 235 -15.49 2.98 6.02
C GLY A 235 -16.77 2.57 6.74
N ASP A 236 -17.80 2.07 6.04
CA ASP A 236 -19.09 1.70 6.59
C ASP A 236 -19.45 0.23 6.35
N PHE A 237 -19.27 -0.58 7.39
CA PHE A 237 -19.58 -2.01 7.34
C PHE A 237 -21.04 -2.32 7.00
N ALA A 238 -21.97 -1.39 7.23
CA ALA A 238 -23.39 -1.61 7.00
C ALA A 238 -23.80 -1.42 5.53
N LYS A 239 -22.99 -0.76 4.70
CA LYS A 239 -23.35 -0.52 3.28
C LYS A 239 -23.04 -1.70 2.37
N GLY A 240 -22.01 -2.49 2.69
CA GLY A 240 -21.76 -3.79 2.08
C GLY A 240 -21.36 -3.77 0.60
N ASP A 241 -21.09 -2.61 0.02
CA ASP A 241 -20.74 -2.39 -1.38
C ASP A 241 -19.23 -2.48 -1.66
N ASP A 242 -18.40 -2.08 -0.70
CA ASP A 242 -16.93 -2.10 -0.82
C ASP A 242 -16.21 -2.83 0.33
N ASN A 243 -16.97 -3.50 1.20
CA ASN A 243 -16.44 -4.35 2.26
C ASN A 243 -15.53 -5.44 1.67
N LEU A 244 -14.41 -5.71 2.34
CA LEU A 244 -13.47 -6.77 1.96
C LEU A 244 -13.40 -7.81 3.07
N TYR A 245 -13.48 -9.10 2.72
CA TYR A 245 -13.46 -10.19 3.69
C TYR A 245 -12.26 -11.11 3.48
N SER A 246 -11.67 -11.60 4.57
CA SER A 246 -10.46 -12.43 4.52
C SER A 246 -10.65 -13.82 3.90
N PHE A 247 -11.89 -14.23 3.61
CA PHE A 247 -12.22 -15.52 2.97
C PHE A 247 -12.46 -15.40 1.45
N GLU A 248 -12.42 -14.19 0.88
CA GLU A 248 -12.68 -13.95 -0.55
C GLU A 248 -11.42 -14.04 -1.43
N ASN A 249 -10.28 -14.39 -0.84
CA ASN A 249 -9.00 -14.49 -1.54
C ASN A 249 -8.66 -15.94 -1.95
#